data_AF-A0A9P4XP13-F1
#
_entry.id   AF-A0A9P4XP13-F1
#
_cell.length_a   1.000
_cell.length_b   1.000
_cell.length_c   1.000
_cell.angle_alpha   90.00
_cell.angle_beta   90.00
_cell.angle_gamma   90.00
#
_symmetry.space_group_name_H-M   'P 1'
#
loop_
_entity.id
_entity.type
_entity.pdbx_description
1 polymer ?
#
loop_
_entity_poly.entity_id
_entity_poly.type
_entity_poly.pdbx_seq_one_letter_code
_entity_poly.pdbx_strand_id
1 'polypeptide(L)'
;MTIFDAGSYFAHNEMELGHWRCEFTYVFRAEVYTWHYLKNYPAAEPVDEFEDRNRLYSLKGAINYAAGHPKSIMRKTAYNNMCYLCEKYAPIDGIDKYDPQIDPSITGAHIVPHVDNDLI
;
A
#
# COMPACT_ATOMS: atom_id res chain seq x y z
N MET A 1 -11.69 -17.20 -6.64
CA MET A 1 -10.51 -16.69 -5.93
C MET A 1 -10.41 -17.45 -4.63
N THR A 2 -9.24 -17.98 -4.31
CA THR A 2 -8.96 -18.58 -3.00
C THR A 2 -7.91 -17.71 -2.32
N ILE A 3 -8.16 -17.33 -1.07
CA ILE A 3 -7.27 -16.50 -0.25
C ILE A 3 -6.73 -17.37 0.88
N PHE A 4 -5.42 -17.32 1.11
CA PHE A 4 -4.71 -18.05 2.16
C PHE A 4 -4.07 -17.07 3.15
N ASP A 5 -3.66 -17.56 4.33
CA ASP A 5 -2.95 -16.79 5.36
C ASP A 5 -3.65 -15.48 5.77
N ALA A 6 -4.96 -15.56 5.98
CA ALA A 6 -5.79 -14.41 6.29
C ALA A 6 -5.43 -13.78 7.64
N GLY A 7 -4.95 -12.54 7.60
CA GLY A 7 -4.81 -11.67 8.78
C GLY A 7 -6.09 -10.87 9.04
N SER A 8 -7.21 -11.54 9.32
CA SER A 8 -8.54 -10.91 9.42
C SER A 8 -8.72 -10.06 10.70
N TYR A 9 -9.41 -8.92 10.55
CA TYR A 9 -9.84 -8.05 11.65
C TYR A 9 -11.01 -7.19 11.20
N PHE A 10 -11.76 -6.62 12.15
CA PHE A 10 -12.82 -5.65 11.86
C PHE A 10 -12.21 -4.26 11.71
N ALA A 11 -12.42 -3.62 10.56
CA ALA A 11 -11.89 -2.29 10.23
C ALA A 11 -12.74 -1.63 9.13
N HIS A 12 -12.35 -0.40 8.78
CA HIS A 12 -12.84 0.26 7.58
C HIS A 12 -12.57 -0.62 6.35
N ASN A 13 -13.56 -0.76 5.45
CA ASN A 13 -13.50 -1.65 4.30
C ASN A 13 -12.33 -1.36 3.35
N GLU A 14 -11.98 -0.08 3.18
CA GLU A 14 -10.84 0.36 2.34
C GLU A 14 -9.47 -0.02 2.93
N MET A 15 -9.41 -0.53 4.17
CA MET A 15 -8.17 -1.05 4.74
C MET A 15 -7.55 -2.15 3.87
N GLU A 16 -8.39 -2.98 3.23
CA GLU A 16 -7.95 -4.02 2.31
C GLU A 16 -7.30 -3.43 1.04
N LEU A 17 -7.82 -2.30 0.55
CA LEU A 17 -7.28 -1.61 -0.61
C LEU A 17 -5.90 -0.99 -0.30
N GLY A 18 -5.72 -0.49 0.92
CA GLY A 18 -4.40 -0.08 1.40
C GLY A 18 -3.41 -1.24 1.44
N HIS A 19 -3.87 -2.47 1.74
CA HIS A 19 -3.04 -3.66 1.63
C HIS A 19 -2.66 -3.91 0.17
N TRP A 20 -3.61 -3.86 -0.77
CA TRP A 20 -3.36 -4.05 -2.22
C TRP A 20 -2.35 -3.06 -2.81
N ARG A 21 -2.26 -1.85 -2.24
CA ARG A 21 -1.24 -0.85 -2.60
C ARG A 21 0.19 -1.32 -2.32
N CYS A 22 0.42 -2.23 -1.37
CA CYS A 22 1.77 -2.67 -0.97
C CYS A 22 2.52 -3.41 -2.08
N GLU A 23 3.86 -3.34 -2.07
CA GLU A 23 4.75 -3.95 -3.07
C GLU A 23 4.68 -5.48 -3.12
N PHE A 24 4.32 -6.13 -2.01
CA PHE A 24 4.14 -7.59 -1.95
C PHE A 24 2.80 -8.07 -2.52
N THR A 25 1.83 -7.18 -2.76
CA THR A 25 0.52 -7.49 -3.35
C THR A 25 0.34 -6.84 -4.72
N TYR A 26 1.42 -6.61 -5.47
CA TYR A 26 1.41 -5.76 -6.66
C TYR A 26 0.37 -6.15 -7.72
N VAL A 27 -0.01 -7.43 -7.81
CA VAL A 27 -1.08 -7.92 -8.69
C VAL A 27 -2.40 -7.16 -8.43
N PHE A 28 -2.75 -6.97 -7.17
CA PHE A 28 -3.99 -6.28 -6.78
C PHE A 28 -3.91 -4.75 -6.88
N ARG A 29 -2.73 -4.19 -7.16
CA ARG A 29 -2.57 -2.74 -7.42
C ARG A 29 -3.14 -2.34 -8.79
N ALA A 30 -3.33 -3.28 -9.71
CA ALA A 30 -3.91 -2.99 -11.02
C ALA A 30 -5.32 -2.37 -10.87
N GLU A 31 -5.55 -1.24 -11.53
CA GLU A 31 -6.78 -0.44 -11.39
C GLU A 31 -8.07 -1.23 -11.63
N VAL A 32 -8.00 -2.28 -12.45
CA VAL A 32 -9.14 -3.17 -12.73
C VAL A 32 -9.74 -3.75 -11.44
N TYR A 33 -8.91 -4.08 -10.44
CA TYR A 33 -9.39 -4.62 -9.16
C TYR A 33 -10.13 -3.57 -8.33
N THR A 34 -9.53 -2.39 -8.18
CA THR A 34 -10.15 -1.26 -7.47
C THR A 34 -11.43 -0.80 -8.17
N TRP A 35 -11.45 -0.74 -9.50
CA TRP A 35 -12.64 -0.39 -10.27
C TRP A 35 -13.80 -1.38 -10.05
N HIS A 36 -13.51 -2.68 -10.07
CA HIS A 36 -14.53 -3.69 -9.79
C HIS A 36 -15.01 -3.67 -8.33
N TYR A 37 -14.12 -3.37 -7.38
CA TYR A 37 -14.49 -3.16 -5.98
C TYR A 37 -15.47 -2.00 -5.83
N LEU A 38 -15.15 -0.85 -6.42
CA LEU A 38 -15.92 0.39 -6.31
C LEU A 38 -17.33 0.30 -6.95
N LYS A 39 -17.56 -0.66 -7.85
CA LYS A 39 -18.92 -0.96 -8.36
C LYS A 39 -19.87 -1.46 -7.29
N ASN A 40 -19.36 -2.11 -6.25
CA ASN A 40 -20.15 -2.74 -5.20
C ASN A 40 -20.07 -1.96 -3.88
N TYR A 41 -18.92 -1.34 -3.62
CA TYR A 41 -18.64 -0.55 -2.42
C TYR A 41 -18.09 0.81 -2.83
N PRO A 42 -18.92 1.84 -2.96
CA PRO A 42 -18.46 3.19 -3.26
C PRO A 42 -17.40 3.67 -2.26
N ALA A 43 -16.51 4.54 -2.74
CA ALA A 43 -15.52 5.19 -1.87
C ALA A 43 -16.22 5.88 -0.70
N ALA A 44 -15.68 5.73 0.51
CA ALA A 44 -16.21 6.39 1.69
C ALA A 44 -15.96 7.89 1.63
N GLU A 45 -16.78 8.67 2.34
CA GLU A 45 -16.56 10.10 2.48
C GLU A 45 -15.35 10.41 3.37
N PRO A 46 -14.54 11.45 3.06
CA PRO A 46 -14.61 12.26 1.83
C PRO A 46 -14.09 11.49 0.60
N VAL A 47 -14.86 11.48 -0.50
CA VAL A 47 -14.51 10.67 -1.69
C VAL A 47 -13.17 11.08 -2.31
N ASP A 48 -12.86 12.38 -2.32
CA ASP A 48 -11.62 12.91 -2.88
C ASP A 48 -10.36 12.52 -2.08
N GLU A 49 -10.54 11.93 -0.89
CA GLU A 49 -9.46 11.44 -0.03
C GLU A 49 -9.29 9.91 -0.07
N PHE A 50 -10.04 9.23 -0.94
CA PHE A 50 -10.00 7.77 -1.08
C PHE A 50 -8.58 7.22 -1.28
N GLU A 51 -7.83 7.77 -2.23
CA GLU A 51 -6.46 7.34 -2.51
C GLU A 51 -5.50 7.65 -1.36
N ASP A 52 -5.75 8.73 -0.62
CA ASP A 52 -4.93 9.11 0.52
C ASP A 52 -5.21 8.22 1.74
N ARG A 53 -6.45 7.79 1.94
CA ARG A 53 -6.78 6.75 2.92
C ARG A 53 -6.14 5.41 2.55
N ASN A 54 -6.17 5.01 1.28
CA ASN A 54 -5.46 3.80 0.82
C ASN A 54 -3.95 3.91 1.08
N ARG A 55 -3.35 5.08 0.82
CA ARG A 55 -1.95 5.37 1.17
C ARG A 55 -1.69 5.26 2.68
N LEU A 56 -2.56 5.83 3.52
CA LEU A 56 -2.47 5.74 4.98
C LEU A 56 -2.58 4.29 5.47
N TYR A 57 -3.56 3.54 4.97
CA TYR A 57 -3.76 2.13 5.35
C TYR A 57 -2.61 1.22 4.90
N SER A 58 -1.95 1.54 3.78
CA SER A 58 -0.77 0.80 3.32
C SER A 58 0.41 0.82 4.31
N LEU A 59 0.49 1.85 5.17
CA LEU A 59 1.54 1.95 6.18
C LEU A 59 1.58 0.73 7.09
N LYS A 60 0.41 0.19 7.47
CA LYS A 60 0.32 -1.02 8.30
C LYS A 60 1.03 -2.21 7.65
N GLY A 61 0.76 -2.45 6.37
CA GLY A 61 1.36 -3.56 5.61
C GLY A 61 2.87 -3.36 5.42
N ALA A 62 3.28 -2.18 4.98
CA ALA A 62 4.67 -1.85 4.71
C ALA A 62 5.55 -1.91 5.97
N ILE A 63 5.08 -1.37 7.10
CA ILE A 63 5.81 -1.42 8.38
C ILE A 63 5.92 -2.86 8.90
N ASN A 64 4.81 -3.62 8.87
CA ASN A 64 4.81 -5.01 9.32
C ASN A 64 5.80 -5.86 8.50
N TYR A 65 5.77 -5.72 7.17
CA TYR A 65 6.70 -6.42 6.31
C TYR A 65 8.15 -6.01 6.60
N ALA A 66 8.43 -4.71 6.72
CA ALA A 66 9.77 -4.20 6.99
C ALA A 66 10.32 -4.53 8.40
N ALA A 67 9.44 -4.89 9.35
CA ALA A 67 9.84 -5.39 10.66
C ALA A 67 10.37 -6.83 10.57
N GLY A 68 9.74 -7.68 9.75
CA GLY A 68 10.19 -9.05 9.49
C GLY A 68 11.37 -9.17 8.51
N HIS A 69 11.62 -8.13 7.71
CA HIS A 69 12.63 -8.15 6.63
C HIS A 69 13.62 -6.98 6.76
N PRO A 70 14.72 -7.14 7.52
CA PRO A 70 15.75 -6.12 7.64
C PRO A 70 16.24 -5.63 6.28
N LYS A 71 16.44 -4.31 6.14
CA LYS A 71 16.84 -3.63 4.89
C LYS A 71 15.78 -3.65 3.77
N SER A 72 14.55 -4.08 4.04
CA SER A 72 13.46 -3.96 3.08
C SER A 72 13.24 -2.52 2.62
N ILE A 73 13.06 -2.34 1.31
CA ILE A 73 12.71 -1.06 0.70
C ILE A 73 11.39 -0.50 1.22
N MET A 74 10.48 -1.37 1.69
CA MET A 74 9.16 -0.97 2.17
C MET A 74 9.23 -0.06 3.41
N ARG A 75 10.34 -0.07 4.16
CA ARG A 75 10.57 0.93 5.21
C ARG A 75 10.65 2.34 4.63
N LYS A 76 11.35 2.50 3.49
CA LYS A 76 11.45 3.78 2.78
C LYS A 76 10.10 4.14 2.14
N THR A 77 9.39 3.18 1.56
CA THR A 77 8.04 3.39 1.02
C THR A 77 7.08 3.88 2.09
N ALA A 78 7.04 3.24 3.25
CA ALA A 78 6.20 3.66 4.37
C ALA A 78 6.50 5.09 4.79
N TYR A 79 7.78 5.43 4.96
CA TYR A 79 8.20 6.77 5.32
C TYR A 79 7.89 7.81 4.23
N ASN A 80 8.07 7.48 2.94
CA ASN A 80 7.71 8.38 1.84
C ASN A 80 6.20 8.65 1.79
N ASN A 81 5.38 7.63 2.04
CA ASN A 81 3.92 7.77 2.17
C ASN A 81 3.54 8.63 3.39
N MET A 82 4.27 8.53 4.51
CA MET A 82 4.09 9.45 5.65
C MET A 82 4.42 10.89 5.26
N CYS A 83 5.51 11.12 4.52
CA CYS A 83 5.90 12.45 4.05
C CYS A 83 4.80 13.07 3.17
N TYR A 84 4.23 12.30 2.24
CA TYR A 84 3.08 12.75 1.42
C TYR A 84 1.89 13.20 2.28
N LEU A 85 1.51 12.37 3.26
CA LEU A 85 0.34 12.63 4.10
C LEU A 85 0.58 13.82 5.03
N CYS A 86 1.78 13.94 5.62
CA CYS A 86 2.16 15.08 6.44
C CYS A 86 2.18 16.37 5.62
N GLU A 87 2.75 16.37 4.41
CA GLU A 87 2.73 17.56 3.55
C GLU A 87 1.32 18.05 3.23
N LYS A 88 0.37 17.14 3.01
CA LYS A 88 -1.01 17.49 2.64
C LYS A 88 -1.88 17.86 3.85
N TYR A 89 -1.80 17.11 4.94
CA TYR A 89 -2.78 17.16 6.03
C TYR A 89 -2.24 17.69 7.36
N ALA A 90 -0.94 17.55 7.62
CA ALA A 90 -0.33 17.96 8.88
C ALA A 90 1.14 18.36 8.67
N PRO A 91 1.40 19.52 8.01
CA PRO A 91 2.76 19.94 7.71
C PRO A 91 3.59 20.09 8.99
N ILE A 92 4.77 19.48 9.00
CA ILE A 92 5.68 19.47 10.14
C ILE A 92 7.12 19.64 9.65
N ASP A 93 7.94 20.34 10.44
CA ASP A 93 9.37 20.49 10.16
C ASP A 93 10.16 19.24 10.59
N GLY A 94 11.34 19.05 9.99
CA GLY A 94 12.28 18.00 10.38
C GLY A 94 12.01 16.62 9.80
N ILE A 95 11.09 16.50 8.84
CA ILE A 95 10.91 15.31 7.99
C ILE A 95 11.31 15.61 6.55
N ASP A 96 11.57 14.56 5.78
CA ASP A 96 11.87 14.69 4.36
C ASP A 96 10.63 15.11 3.56
N LYS A 97 10.85 15.54 2.32
CA LYS A 97 9.78 15.80 1.36
C LYS A 97 9.33 14.51 0.69
N TYR A 98 8.07 14.47 0.28
CA TYR A 98 7.58 13.38 -0.57
C TYR A 98 8.38 13.32 -1.87
N ASP A 99 8.92 12.15 -2.19
CA ASP A 99 9.63 11.88 -3.42
C ASP A 99 8.82 10.93 -4.32
N PRO A 100 8.26 11.42 -5.44
CA PRO A 100 7.51 10.58 -6.37
C PRO A 100 8.39 9.55 -7.11
N GLN A 101 9.71 9.73 -7.15
CA GLN A 101 10.63 8.81 -7.83
C GLN A 101 10.79 7.47 -7.11
N ILE A 102 10.37 7.40 -5.85
CA ILE A 102 10.40 6.18 -5.05
C ILE A 102 9.01 5.69 -4.64
N ASP A 103 7.92 6.27 -5.16
CA ASP A 103 6.56 5.78 -4.91
C ASP A 103 6.26 4.55 -5.80
N PRO A 104 5.99 3.37 -5.22
CA PRO A 104 5.64 2.17 -5.99
C PRO A 104 4.40 2.32 -6.87
N SER A 105 3.43 3.19 -6.51
CA SER A 105 2.25 3.42 -7.35
C SER A 105 2.57 4.20 -8.62
N ILE A 106 3.70 4.93 -8.64
CA ILE A 106 4.19 5.67 -9.81
C ILE A 106 5.21 4.83 -10.58
N THR A 107 6.15 4.21 -9.88
CA THR A 107 7.28 3.49 -10.47
C THR A 107 6.95 2.07 -10.92
N GLY A 108 5.86 1.48 -10.42
CA GLY A 108 5.54 0.06 -10.63
C GLY A 108 6.44 -0.90 -9.83
N ALA A 109 7.23 -0.39 -8.87
CA ALA A 109 8.07 -1.22 -8.02
C ALA A 109 7.24 -2.26 -7.25
N HIS A 110 7.74 -3.50 -7.23
CA HIS A 110 7.10 -4.65 -6.60
C HIS A 110 8.15 -5.66 -6.13
N ILE A 111 7.75 -6.56 -5.23
CA ILE A 111 8.59 -7.69 -4.82
C ILE A 111 8.55 -8.75 -5.91
N VAL A 112 9.72 -9.15 -6.40
CA VAL A 112 9.87 -10.29 -7.30
C VAL A 112 9.96 -11.55 -6.44
N PRO A 113 9.01 -12.51 -6.55
CA PRO A 113 9.07 -13.75 -5.82
C PRO A 113 10.34 -14.53 -6.16
N HIS A 114 10.92 -15.22 -5.17
CA HIS A 114 11.93 -16.22 -5.44
C HIS A 114 11.28 -17.36 -6.21
N VAL A 115 11.71 -17.57 -7.46
CA VAL A 115 11.31 -18.72 -8.25
C VAL A 115 12.36 -19.79 -8.01
N ASP A 116 12.03 -20.81 -7.21
CA ASP A 116 12.89 -21.99 -7.13
C ASP A 116 12.75 -22.74 -8.44
N ASN A 117 13.84 -22.78 -9.22
CA ASN A 117 13.89 -23.41 -10.55
C ASN A 117 13.66 -24.94 -10.53
N ASP A 118 13.53 -25.54 -9.35
CA ASP A 118 13.44 -26.99 -9.14
C ASP A 118 12.00 -27.51 -8.89
N LEU A 119 10.97 -26.67 -9.10
CA LEU A 119 9.56 -27.02 -8.84
C LEU A 119 8.68 -27.08 -10.11
N ILE A 120 9.26 -27.23 -11.29
CA ILE A 120 8.54 -27.52 -12.55
C ILE A 120 8.84 -28.95 -13.01
#